data_AF-A0A645E0L0-F1
#
_entry.id   AF-A0A645E0L0-F1
#
_cell.length_a   1.000
_cell.length_b   1.000
_cell.length_c   1.000
_cell.angle_alpha   90.00
_cell.angle_beta   90.00
_cell.angle_gamma   90.00
#
_symmetry.space_group_name_H-M   'P 1'
#
loop_
_entity.id
_entity.type
_entity.pdbx_description
1 polymer ?
#
loop_
_entity_poly.entity_id
_entity_poly.type
_entity_poly.pdbx_seq_one_letter_code
_entity_poly.pdbx_strand_id
1 'polypeptide(L)'
;MFGESNVGSLSMTLPFVIIVFNILAVIILTVFSCDNANRSFDFKNLFLTIIKNPLIIASMIGIVFSVFGIGVPTFIDGAVVSVGRMATPLALIILGGQFEPENMKGKLSLCVWASLLRLVVLPLIFVLGGVALGYRNEELGTILIVFCAPTAVSSYVMAKSMNNDHILAGQLVVFTTMLSAVTIFVWVYALRYFSLI
;
A
#
# COMPACT_ATOMS: atom_id res chain seq x y z
N MET A 1 21.37 -0.40 -7.37
CA MET A 1 22.11 0.34 -6.32
C MET A 1 22.16 -0.40 -4.98
N PHE A 2 21.73 -1.66 -4.88
CA PHE A 2 22.12 -2.61 -3.82
C PHE A 2 22.19 -4.00 -4.45
N GLY A 3 23.21 -4.78 -4.09
CA GLY A 3 23.81 -5.85 -4.90
C GLY A 3 22.90 -7.02 -5.29
N GLU A 4 23.29 -7.69 -6.38
CA GLU A 4 22.61 -8.86 -6.96
C GLU A 4 22.44 -10.03 -5.98
N SER A 5 23.14 -10.03 -4.83
CA SER A 5 23.10 -11.09 -3.82
C SER A 5 21.83 -11.14 -2.96
N ASN A 6 21.08 -10.04 -2.82
CA ASN A 6 19.84 -9.99 -2.02
C ASN A 6 18.54 -9.97 -2.85
N VAL A 7 18.65 -9.84 -4.17
CA VAL A 7 17.49 -9.75 -5.09
C VAL A 7 16.75 -11.08 -5.20
N GLY A 8 17.45 -12.22 -5.03
CA GLY A 8 16.86 -13.56 -5.07
C GLY A 8 15.87 -13.82 -3.92
N SER A 9 16.28 -13.56 -2.68
CA SER A 9 15.44 -13.74 -1.49
C SER A 9 14.26 -12.76 -1.46
N LEU A 10 14.48 -11.51 -1.91
CA LEU A 10 13.43 -10.52 -2.05
C LEU A 10 12.41 -10.92 -3.12
N SER A 11 12.84 -11.43 -4.27
CA SER A 11 11.94 -11.85 -5.35
C SER A 11 11.05 -13.05 -4.97
N MET A 12 11.53 -13.92 -4.09
CA MET A 12 10.73 -15.05 -3.56
C MET A 12 9.76 -14.63 -2.47
N THR A 13 10.12 -13.63 -1.66
CA THR A 13 9.32 -13.21 -0.49
C THR A 13 8.29 -12.13 -0.85
N LEU A 14 8.56 -11.29 -1.84
CA LEU A 14 7.67 -10.22 -2.32
C LEU A 14 6.27 -10.72 -2.69
N PRO A 15 6.09 -11.80 -3.47
CA PRO A 15 4.75 -12.32 -3.79
C PRO A 15 3.97 -12.69 -2.51
N PHE A 16 4.62 -13.35 -1.56
CA PHE A 16 3.99 -13.74 -0.30
C PHE A 16 3.57 -12.53 0.54
N VAL A 17 4.43 -11.53 0.67
CA VAL A 17 4.13 -10.28 1.39
C VAL A 17 2.99 -9.52 0.72
N ILE A 18 2.98 -9.42 -0.61
CA ILE A 18 1.91 -8.76 -1.37
C ILE A 18 0.56 -9.45 -1.14
N ILE A 19 0.53 -10.78 -1.08
CA ILE A 19 -0.68 -11.57 -0.79
C ILE A 19 -1.19 -11.27 0.62
N VAL A 20 -0.33 -11.37 1.63
CA VAL A 20 -0.70 -11.10 3.03
C VAL A 20 -1.22 -9.67 3.20
N PHE A 21 -0.56 -8.69 2.56
CA PHE A 21 -0.96 -7.29 2.63
C PHE A 21 -2.33 -7.05 1.98
N ASN A 22 -2.62 -7.69 0.84
CA ASN A 22 -3.93 -7.59 0.19
C ASN A 22 -5.04 -8.19 1.07
N ILE A 23 -4.81 -9.35 1.69
CA ILE A 23 -5.78 -9.99 2.58
C ILE A 23 -6.03 -9.12 3.83
N LEU A 24 -4.97 -8.60 4.46
CA LEU A 24 -5.11 -7.74 5.63
C LEU A 24 -5.80 -6.42 5.31
N ALA A 25 -5.48 -5.79 4.18
CA ALA A 25 -6.16 -4.58 3.72
C ALA A 25 -7.66 -4.85 3.58
N VAL A 26 -8.04 -5.97 2.94
CA VAL A 26 -9.42 -6.44 2.78
C VAL A 26 -10.15 -6.56 4.11
N ILE A 27 -9.54 -7.21 5.08
CA ILE A 27 -10.14 -7.38 6.41
C ILE A 27 -10.35 -6.02 7.08
N ILE A 28 -9.31 -5.18 7.14
CA ILE A 28 -9.35 -3.88 7.82
C ILE A 28 -10.40 -2.97 7.16
N LEU A 29 -10.37 -2.80 5.85
CA LEU A 29 -11.30 -1.92 5.16
C LEU A 29 -12.74 -2.42 5.21
N THR A 30 -12.97 -3.72 5.36
CA THR A 30 -14.32 -4.27 5.52
C THR A 30 -14.84 -4.03 6.92
N VAL A 31 -13.99 -4.19 7.94
CA VAL A 31 -14.34 -3.94 9.34
C VAL A 31 -14.62 -2.45 9.58
N PHE A 32 -13.84 -1.58 8.94
CA PHE A 32 -13.99 -0.12 9.05
C PHE A 32 -14.91 0.49 7.97
N SER A 33 -15.71 -0.32 7.26
CA SER A 33 -16.58 0.20 6.20
C SER A 33 -17.71 1.08 6.75
N CYS A 34 -17.85 2.30 6.22
CA CYS A 34 -18.84 3.29 6.68
C CYS A 34 -20.31 2.84 6.53
N ASP A 35 -20.60 1.88 5.65
CA ASP A 35 -21.95 1.33 5.45
C ASP A 35 -22.47 0.55 6.68
N ASN A 36 -21.58 0.14 7.60
CA ASN A 36 -21.93 -0.58 8.83
C ASN A 36 -22.05 0.31 10.07
N ALA A 37 -21.92 1.64 9.94
CA ALA A 37 -21.91 2.53 11.10
C ALA A 37 -23.23 2.56 11.89
N ASN A 38 -24.34 2.01 11.36
CA ASN A 38 -25.64 2.08 12.02
C ASN A 38 -26.54 0.85 11.90
N ARG A 39 -25.98 -0.34 11.61
CA ARG A 39 -26.72 -1.62 11.71
C ARG A 39 -25.91 -2.63 12.49
N SER A 40 -26.58 -3.35 13.39
CA SER A 40 -26.02 -4.47 14.15
C SER A 40 -25.11 -5.31 13.27
N PHE A 41 -23.91 -5.66 13.76
CA PHE A 41 -22.91 -6.49 13.10
C PHE A 41 -23.54 -7.75 12.45
N ASP A 42 -23.94 -7.63 11.19
CA ASP A 42 -24.53 -8.73 10.44
C ASP A 42 -23.40 -9.43 9.69
N PHE A 43 -22.73 -10.33 10.40
CA PHE A 43 -21.62 -11.15 9.89
C PHE A 43 -21.96 -11.84 8.56
N LYS A 44 -23.24 -12.13 8.31
CA LYS A 44 -23.70 -12.77 7.07
C LYS A 44 -23.62 -11.82 5.87
N ASN A 45 -24.07 -10.56 6.02
CA ASN A 45 -23.98 -9.56 4.96
C ASN A 45 -22.54 -9.11 4.72
N LEU A 46 -21.72 -9.04 5.77
CA LEU A 46 -20.27 -8.82 5.64
C LEU A 46 -19.60 -9.93 4.81
N PHE A 47 -19.85 -11.20 5.14
CA PHE A 47 -19.26 -12.33 4.44
C PHE A 47 -19.70 -12.40 2.97
N LEU A 48 -20.99 -12.13 2.69
CA LEU A 48 -21.53 -12.04 1.33
C LEU A 48 -20.92 -10.88 0.52
N THR A 49 -20.64 -9.75 1.16
CA THR A 49 -20.03 -8.58 0.52
C THR A 49 -18.56 -8.82 0.20
N ILE A 50 -17.82 -9.49 1.09
CA ILE A 50 -16.43 -9.94 0.88
C ILE A 50 -16.38 -10.93 -0.29
N ILE A 51 -17.20 -11.99 -0.28
CA ILE A 51 -17.16 -13.02 -1.32
C ILE A 51 -17.56 -12.46 -2.70
N LYS A 52 -18.48 -11.49 -2.75
CA LYS A 52 -18.89 -10.85 -4.00
C LYS A 52 -17.98 -9.72 -4.46
N ASN A 53 -16.95 -9.35 -3.69
CA ASN A 53 -16.08 -8.24 -4.05
C ASN A 53 -15.17 -8.65 -5.22
N PRO A 54 -15.25 -7.98 -6.38
CA PRO A 54 -14.45 -8.33 -7.54
C PRO A 54 -12.94 -8.24 -7.30
N LEU A 55 -12.45 -7.38 -6.39
CA LEU A 55 -11.04 -7.32 -6.02
C LEU A 55 -10.59 -8.58 -5.27
N ILE A 56 -11.45 -9.11 -4.40
CA ILE A 56 -11.17 -10.32 -3.62
C ILE A 56 -11.23 -11.54 -4.54
N ILE A 57 -12.26 -11.63 -5.38
CA ILE A 57 -12.38 -12.69 -6.37
C ILE A 57 -11.16 -12.69 -7.31
N ALA A 58 -10.78 -11.52 -7.84
CA ALA A 58 -9.60 -11.39 -8.72
C ALA A 58 -8.30 -11.80 -8.00
N SER A 59 -8.11 -11.37 -6.75
CA SER A 59 -6.93 -11.75 -5.94
C SER A 59 -6.90 -13.25 -5.65
N MET A 60 -8.04 -13.85 -5.30
CA MET A 60 -8.17 -15.28 -5.04
C MET A 60 -7.91 -16.12 -6.30
N ILE A 61 -8.45 -15.71 -7.45
CA ILE A 61 -8.15 -16.36 -8.74
C ILE A 61 -6.66 -16.26 -9.05
N GLY A 62 -6.05 -15.09 -8.85
CA GLY A 62 -4.60 -14.90 -9.03
C GLY A 62 -3.76 -15.83 -8.14
N ILE A 63 -4.16 -16.00 -6.87
CA ILE A 63 -3.51 -16.92 -5.93
C ILE A 63 -3.64 -18.36 -6.41
N VAL A 64 -4.84 -18.80 -6.82
CA VAL A 64 -5.05 -20.16 -7.34
C VAL A 64 -4.17 -20.41 -8.56
N PHE A 65 -4.14 -19.49 -9.52
CA PHE A 65 -3.28 -19.63 -10.71
C PHE A 65 -1.80 -19.68 -10.34
N SER A 66 -1.36 -18.87 -9.37
CA SER A 66 0.03 -18.85 -8.89
C SER A 66 0.44 -20.13 -8.16
N VAL A 67 -0.43 -20.68 -7.30
CA VAL A 67 -0.13 -21.88 -6.49
C VAL A 67 -0.15 -23.15 -7.34
N PHE A 68 -1.12 -23.26 -8.25
CA PHE A 68 -1.25 -24.41 -9.13
C PHE A 68 -0.34 -24.33 -10.36
N GLY A 69 0.44 -23.25 -10.53
CA GLY A 69 1.31 -23.05 -11.68
C GLY A 69 0.57 -23.07 -13.02
N ILE A 70 -0.73 -22.69 -13.01
CA ILE A 70 -1.57 -22.69 -14.20
C ILE A 70 -1.08 -21.54 -15.07
N GLY A 71 -0.30 -21.88 -16.10
CA GLY A 71 0.19 -20.91 -17.06
C GLY A 71 -0.97 -20.21 -17.75
N VAL A 72 -1.03 -18.89 -17.61
CA VAL A 72 -1.98 -18.07 -18.38
C VAL A 72 -1.60 -18.20 -19.86
N PRO A 73 -2.56 -18.45 -20.77
CA PRO A 73 -2.25 -18.51 -22.20
C PRO A 73 -1.52 -17.24 -22.65
N THR A 74 -0.43 -17.40 -23.41
CA THR A 74 0.45 -16.29 -23.84
C THR A 74 -0.27 -15.15 -24.56
N PHE A 75 -1.39 -15.44 -25.23
CA PHE A 75 -2.25 -14.45 -25.87
C PHE A 75 -2.97 -13.52 -24.87
N ILE A 76 -3.30 -14.02 -23.68
CA ILE A 76 -3.99 -13.26 -22.62
C ILE A 76 -2.97 -12.61 -21.67
N ASP A 77 -1.87 -13.30 -21.39
CA ASP A 77 -0.86 -12.86 -20.43
C ASP A 77 -0.31 -11.47 -20.74
N GLY A 78 0.09 -11.23 -21.99
CA GLY A 78 0.57 -9.90 -22.42
C GLY A 78 -0.48 -8.79 -22.26
N ALA A 79 -1.76 -9.08 -22.54
CA ALA A 79 -2.85 -8.13 -22.38
C ALA A 79 -3.14 -7.83 -20.90
N VAL A 80 -3.22 -8.87 -20.06
CA VAL A 80 -3.48 -8.75 -18.61
C VAL A 80 -2.34 -7.99 -17.93
N VAL A 81 -1.09 -8.32 -18.23
CA VAL A 81 0.08 -7.61 -17.69
C VAL A 81 0.09 -6.15 -18.12
N SER A 82 -0.24 -5.85 -19.38
CA SER A 82 -0.28 -4.48 -19.88
C SER A 82 -1.38 -3.65 -19.20
N VAL A 83 -2.58 -4.23 -19.04
CA VAL A 83 -3.68 -3.60 -18.31
C VAL A 83 -3.32 -3.39 -16.84
N GLY A 84 -2.71 -4.38 -16.18
CA GLY A 84 -2.25 -4.27 -14.80
C GLY A 84 -1.22 -3.14 -14.60
N ARG A 85 -0.27 -2.99 -15.53
CA ARG A 85 0.71 -1.89 -15.50
C ARG A 85 0.07 -0.51 -15.67
N MET A 86 -1.04 -0.41 -16.41
CA MET A 86 -1.77 0.84 -16.57
C MET A 86 -2.68 1.18 -15.38
N ALA A 87 -3.03 0.21 -14.53
CA ALA A 87 -3.95 0.42 -13.42
C ALA A 87 -3.44 1.47 -12.42
N THR A 88 -2.15 1.40 -12.04
CA THR A 88 -1.52 2.38 -11.13
C THR A 88 -1.51 3.80 -11.70
N PRO A 89 -0.98 4.07 -12.92
CA PRO A 89 -0.98 5.43 -13.47
C PRO A 89 -2.39 5.95 -13.74
N LEU A 90 -3.34 5.13 -14.19
CA LEU A 90 -4.74 5.54 -14.33
C LEU A 90 -5.36 5.91 -12.98
N ALA A 91 -5.11 5.13 -11.94
CA ALA A 91 -5.57 5.44 -10.60
C ALA A 91 -4.99 6.79 -10.11
N LEU A 92 -3.71 7.07 -10.37
CA LEU A 92 -3.09 8.36 -10.07
C LEU A 92 -3.70 9.53 -10.86
N ILE A 93 -4.01 9.35 -12.15
CA ILE A 93 -4.70 10.37 -12.96
C ILE A 93 -6.10 10.65 -12.41
N ILE A 94 -6.87 9.61 -12.09
CA ILE A 94 -8.21 9.74 -11.49
C ILE A 94 -8.12 10.44 -10.14
N LEU A 95 -7.13 10.08 -9.31
CA LEU A 95 -6.86 10.72 -8.03
C LEU A 95 -6.53 12.21 -8.19
N GLY A 96 -5.69 12.56 -9.17
CA GLY A 96 -5.35 13.95 -9.48
C GLY A 96 -6.56 14.74 -10.00
N GLY A 97 -7.41 14.15 -10.83
CA GLY A 97 -8.62 14.79 -11.36
C GLY A 97 -9.74 14.95 -10.31
N GLN A 98 -9.79 14.09 -9.31
CA GLN A 98 -10.74 14.18 -8.19
C GLN A 98 -10.16 14.92 -6.97
N PHE A 99 -8.96 15.49 -7.09
CA PHE A 99 -8.33 16.23 -6.01
C PHE A 99 -8.99 17.60 -5.88
N GLU A 100 -9.91 17.72 -4.93
CA GLU A 100 -10.57 18.98 -4.58
C GLU A 100 -9.99 19.51 -3.25
N PRO A 101 -9.21 20.61 -3.27
CA PRO A 101 -8.64 21.20 -2.06
C PRO A 101 -9.70 21.67 -1.06
N GLU A 102 -10.90 22.02 -1.54
CA GLU A 102 -12.01 22.51 -0.72
C GLU A 102 -12.58 21.41 0.19
N ASN A 103 -12.71 20.18 -0.32
CA ASN A 103 -13.11 19.01 0.45
C ASN A 103 -12.03 18.56 1.45
N MET A 104 -10.82 19.11 1.37
CA MET A 104 -9.70 18.78 2.26
C MET A 104 -9.76 19.56 3.58
N LYS A 105 -10.40 20.74 3.62
CA LYS A 105 -10.39 21.63 4.80
C LYS A 105 -10.96 21.00 6.07
N GLY A 106 -11.95 20.11 5.95
CA GLY A 106 -12.54 19.40 7.09
C GLY A 106 -11.78 18.14 7.55
N LYS A 107 -10.93 17.56 6.69
CA LYS A 107 -10.23 16.29 6.91
C LYS A 107 -8.71 16.41 6.93
N LEU A 108 -8.18 17.63 6.74
CA LEU A 108 -6.75 17.94 6.67
C LEU A 108 -5.99 17.43 7.91
N SER A 109 -6.58 17.64 9.10
CA SER A 109 -6.00 17.17 10.38
C SER A 109 -5.76 15.66 10.36
N LEU A 110 -6.73 14.88 9.92
CA LEU A 110 -6.62 13.42 9.79
C LEU A 110 -5.56 13.03 8.76
N CYS A 111 -5.53 13.68 7.60
CA CYS A 111 -4.52 13.42 6.56
C CYS A 111 -3.10 13.71 7.06
N VAL A 112 -2.91 14.84 7.75
CA VAL A 112 -1.60 15.23 8.30
C VAL A 112 -1.14 14.24 9.37
N TRP A 113 -2.00 13.90 10.34
CA TRP A 113 -1.67 12.94 11.39
C TRP A 113 -1.36 11.55 10.84
N ALA A 114 -2.19 11.03 9.93
CA ALA A 114 -1.96 9.73 9.31
C ALA A 114 -0.67 9.72 8.46
N SER A 115 -0.37 10.81 7.76
CA SER A 115 0.87 10.95 6.98
C SER A 115 2.11 11.05 7.86
N LEU A 116 2.04 11.79 8.97
CA LEU A 116 3.12 11.86 9.96
C LEU A 116 3.39 10.51 10.61
N LEU A 117 2.34 9.79 11.01
CA LEU A 117 2.47 8.44 11.54
C LEU A 117 3.15 7.52 10.52
N ARG A 118 2.69 7.54 9.26
CA ARG A 118 3.19 6.69 8.18
C ARG A 118 4.62 7.01 7.76
N LEU A 119 4.96 8.29 7.59
CA LEU A 119 6.23 8.74 6.97
C LEU A 119 7.31 9.12 7.98
N VAL A 120 6.95 9.36 9.24
CA VAL A 120 7.90 9.78 10.27
C VAL A 120 7.95 8.77 11.41
N VAL A 121 6.82 8.48 12.05
CA VAL A 121 6.80 7.63 13.25
C VAL A 121 7.18 6.19 12.94
N LEU A 122 6.59 5.60 11.89
CA LEU A 122 6.90 4.24 11.46
C LEU A 122 8.39 4.10 11.08
N PRO A 123 8.94 4.88 10.13
CA PRO A 123 10.36 4.80 9.79
C PRO A 123 11.26 5.03 11.00
N LEU A 124 10.92 5.96 11.89
CA LEU A 124 11.71 6.24 13.08
C LEU A 124 11.80 5.03 14.01
N ILE A 125 10.69 4.36 14.29
CA ILE A 125 10.68 3.15 15.13
C ILE A 125 11.49 2.02 14.48
N PHE A 126 11.27 1.76 13.19
CA PHE A 126 11.92 0.63 12.51
C PHE A 126 13.41 0.88 12.22
N VAL A 127 13.78 2.12 11.89
CA VAL A 127 15.19 2.50 11.69
C VAL A 127 15.91 2.48 13.03
N LEU A 128 15.38 3.10 14.09
CA LEU A 128 16.02 3.06 15.42
C LEU A 128 16.10 1.63 15.98
N GLY A 129 15.05 0.84 15.80
CA GLY A 129 15.05 -0.59 16.16
C GLY A 129 16.09 -1.37 15.36
N GLY A 130 16.22 -1.10 14.06
CA GLY A 130 17.25 -1.68 13.21
C GLY A 130 18.66 -1.35 13.68
N VAL A 131 18.91 -0.08 14.01
CA VAL A 131 20.20 0.36 14.56
C VAL A 131 20.49 -0.29 15.91
N ALA A 132 19.50 -0.39 16.80
CA ALA A 132 19.64 -1.02 18.11
C ALA A 132 19.95 -2.52 18.01
N LEU A 133 19.42 -3.20 16.99
CA LEU A 133 19.71 -4.60 16.68
C LEU A 133 21.04 -4.80 15.93
N GLY A 134 21.73 -3.72 15.56
CA GLY A 134 23.04 -3.76 14.91
C GLY A 134 23.02 -3.77 13.38
N TYR A 135 21.85 -3.64 12.74
CA TYR A 135 21.74 -3.57 11.27
C TYR A 135 22.43 -2.31 10.73
N ARG A 136 23.26 -2.47 9.70
CA ARG A 136 24.11 -1.41 9.11
C ARG A 136 24.07 -1.51 7.58
N ASN A 137 24.37 -0.40 6.89
CA ASN A 137 24.52 -0.34 5.44
C ASN A 137 23.25 -0.84 4.70
N GLU A 138 23.39 -1.82 3.81
CA GLU A 138 22.34 -2.26 2.89
C GLU A 138 21.05 -2.72 3.59
N GLU A 139 21.17 -3.36 4.76
CA GLU A 139 20.03 -3.87 5.52
C GLU A 139 19.17 -2.73 6.08
N LEU A 140 19.83 -1.70 6.63
CA LEU A 140 19.14 -0.51 7.14
C LEU A 140 18.56 0.33 6.00
N GLY A 141 19.25 0.41 4.86
CA GLY A 141 18.73 1.05 3.64
C GLY A 141 17.46 0.37 3.13
N THR A 142 17.39 -0.96 3.17
CA THR A 142 16.21 -1.73 2.76
C THR A 142 15.03 -1.48 3.70
N ILE A 143 15.26 -1.53 5.02
CA ILE A 143 14.26 -1.18 6.03
C ILE A 143 13.73 0.23 5.77
N LEU A 144 14.63 1.20 5.59
CA LEU A 144 14.25 2.58 5.35
C LEU A 144 13.36 2.74 4.12
N ILE A 145 13.73 2.15 2.98
CA ILE A 145 12.97 2.26 1.72
C ILE A 145 11.57 1.65 1.85
N VAL A 146 11.46 0.49 2.51
CA VAL A 146 10.17 -0.19 2.71
C VAL A 146 9.25 0.63 3.61
N PHE A 147 9.76 1.21 4.69
CA PHE A 147 8.94 1.95 5.65
C PHE A 147 8.70 3.41 5.26
N CYS A 148 9.57 4.03 4.47
CA CYS A 148 9.37 5.39 3.94
C CYS A 148 8.49 5.44 2.69
N ALA A 149 8.10 4.29 2.13
CA ALA A 149 7.22 4.24 0.96
C ALA A 149 5.86 4.92 1.27
N PRO A 150 5.35 5.73 0.33
CA PRO A 150 4.06 6.39 0.51
C PRO A 150 2.90 5.39 0.59
N THR A 151 1.71 5.87 0.95
CA THR A 151 0.52 5.02 1.01
C THR A 151 0.24 4.40 -0.36
N ALA A 152 -0.07 3.10 -0.38
CA ALA A 152 -0.33 2.38 -1.62
C ALA A 152 -1.58 2.93 -2.33
N VAL A 153 -1.48 3.16 -3.65
CA VAL A 153 -2.59 3.59 -4.51
C VAL A 153 -3.75 2.58 -4.48
N SER A 154 -3.46 1.30 -4.20
CA SER A 154 -4.47 0.25 -4.02
C SER A 154 -5.47 0.56 -2.91
N SER A 155 -5.06 1.28 -1.84
CA SER A 155 -5.97 1.68 -0.76
C SER A 155 -7.12 2.56 -1.25
N TYR A 156 -6.89 3.41 -2.26
CA TYR A 156 -7.95 4.22 -2.87
C TYR A 156 -8.94 3.39 -3.69
N VAL A 157 -8.41 2.58 -4.63
CA VAL A 157 -9.23 1.70 -5.48
C VAL A 157 -10.12 0.81 -4.62
N MET A 158 -9.53 0.32 -3.53
CA MET A 158 -10.19 -0.54 -2.59
C MET A 158 -11.24 0.19 -1.75
N ALA A 159 -10.93 1.36 -1.18
CA ALA A 159 -11.91 2.20 -0.50
C ALA A 159 -13.10 2.56 -1.41
N LYS A 160 -12.84 2.82 -2.69
CA LYS A 160 -13.88 3.11 -3.70
C LYS A 160 -14.75 1.88 -3.99
N SER A 161 -14.14 0.71 -4.16
CA SER A 161 -14.88 -0.54 -4.40
C SER A 161 -15.78 -0.97 -3.23
N MET A 162 -15.49 -0.47 -2.02
CA MET A 162 -16.18 -0.84 -0.79
C MET A 162 -17.11 0.26 -0.27
N ASN A 163 -17.42 1.27 -1.10
CA ASN A 163 -18.25 2.43 -0.72
C ASN A 163 -17.78 3.12 0.58
N ASN A 164 -16.47 3.12 0.82
CA ASN A 164 -15.85 3.83 1.94
C ASN A 164 -15.47 5.25 1.54
N ASP A 165 -14.86 5.97 2.49
CA ASP A 165 -14.33 7.33 2.29
C ASP A 165 -13.11 7.32 1.36
N HIS A 166 -13.37 7.05 0.09
CA HIS A 166 -12.40 7.01 -0.99
C HIS A 166 -11.84 8.40 -1.29
N ILE A 167 -12.56 9.47 -0.94
CA ILE A 167 -12.06 10.85 -1.01
C ILE A 167 -10.92 11.02 -0.01
N LEU A 168 -11.12 10.61 1.25
CA LEU A 168 -10.06 10.64 2.26
C LEU A 168 -8.87 9.74 1.90
N ALA A 169 -9.15 8.51 1.46
CA ALA A 169 -8.09 7.58 1.05
C ALA A 169 -7.26 8.13 -0.13
N GLY A 170 -7.93 8.75 -1.11
CA GLY A 170 -7.27 9.38 -2.24
C GLY A 170 -6.42 10.59 -1.84
N GLN A 171 -6.97 11.47 -0.99
CA GLN A 171 -6.23 12.60 -0.42
C GLN A 171 -4.98 12.13 0.34
N LEU A 172 -5.09 11.04 1.12
CA LEU A 172 -3.96 10.46 1.84
C LEU A 172 -2.87 9.94 0.89
N VAL A 173 -3.23 9.26 -0.19
CA VAL A 173 -2.27 8.78 -1.20
C VAL A 173 -1.53 9.96 -1.82
N VAL A 174 -2.23 11.00 -2.27
CA VAL A 174 -1.61 12.19 -2.88
C VAL A 174 -0.69 12.89 -1.88
N PHE A 175 -1.20 13.15 -0.67
CA PHE A 175 -0.46 13.87 0.36
C PHE A 175 0.78 13.09 0.81
N THR A 176 0.65 11.79 1.08
CA THR A 176 1.82 10.96 1.45
C THR A 176 2.82 10.82 0.31
N THR A 177 2.36 10.77 -0.95
CA THR A 177 3.26 10.75 -2.12
C THR A 177 4.07 12.05 -2.21
N MET A 178 3.42 13.21 -2.12
CA MET A 178 4.09 14.51 -2.13
C MET A 178 5.08 14.67 -0.96
N LEU A 179 4.66 14.32 0.25
CA LEU A 179 5.52 14.40 1.44
C LEU A 179 6.69 13.41 1.34
N SER A 180 6.47 12.19 0.84
CA SER A 180 7.49 11.15 0.79
C SER A 180 8.75 11.58 0.03
N ALA A 181 8.62 12.38 -1.04
CA ALA A 181 9.77 12.89 -1.79
C ALA A 181 10.72 13.69 -0.90
N VAL A 182 10.18 14.51 0.02
CA VAL A 182 10.97 15.29 0.98
C VAL A 182 11.42 14.40 2.13
N THR A 183 10.53 13.58 2.70
CA THR A 183 10.85 12.77 3.89
C THR A 183 11.92 11.73 3.60
N ILE A 184 11.88 11.08 2.43
CA ILE A 184 12.91 10.13 2.00
C ILE A 184 14.27 10.82 1.93
N PHE A 185 14.35 12.02 1.36
CA PHE A 185 15.59 12.77 1.27
C PHE A 185 16.17 13.09 2.65
N VAL A 186 15.32 13.56 3.58
CA VAL A 186 15.72 13.85 4.96
C VAL A 186 16.23 12.59 5.67
N TRP A 187 15.52 11.47 5.53
CA TRP A 187 15.90 10.20 6.15
C TRP A 187 17.22 9.65 5.63
N VAL A 188 17.41 9.66 4.31
CA VAL A 188 18.66 9.23 3.67
C VAL A 188 19.82 10.13 4.11
N TYR A 189 19.61 11.45 4.14
CA TYR A 189 20.62 12.40 4.60
C TYR A 189 20.99 12.17 6.07
N ALA A 190 20.01 12.00 6.96
CA ALA A 190 20.23 11.76 8.38
C ALA A 190 21.05 10.48 8.61
N LEU A 191 20.67 9.38 7.98
CA LEU A 191 21.39 8.13 8.14
C LEU A 191 22.82 8.17 7.57
N ARG A 192 23.03 8.89 6.46
CA ARG A 192 24.38 9.10 5.90
C ARG A 192 25.24 9.99 6.79
N TYR A 193 24.65 10.99 7.44
CA TYR A 193 25.34 11.86 8.40
C TYR A 193 25.86 11.06 9.62
N PHE A 194 25.11 10.07 10.08
CA PHE A 194 25.51 9.17 11.17
C PHE A 194 26.39 7.98 10.73
N SER A 195 26.82 7.93 9.46
CA SER A 195 27.60 6.82 8.88
C SER A 195 26.94 5.44 9.10
N LEU A 196 25.61 5.40 9.06
CA LEU A 196 24.80 4.19 9.23
C LEU A 196 24.51 3.48 7.90
N ILE A 197 24.63 4.22 6.79
CA ILE A 197 24.59 3.80 5.38
C ILE A 197 25.54 4.66 4.56
#